data_AF-A0A938VJJ7-F1
#
_entry.id   AF-A0A938VJJ7-F1
#
_cell.length_a   1.000
_cell.length_b   1.000
_cell.length_c   1.000
_cell.angle_alpha   90.00
_cell.angle_beta   90.00
_cell.angle_gamma   90.00
#
_symmetry.space_group_name_H-M   'P 1'
#
loop_
_entity.id
_entity.type
_entity.pdbx_description
1 polymer ?
#
loop_
_entity_poly.entity_id
_entity_poly.type
_entity_poly.pdbx_seq_one_letter_code
_entity_poly.pdbx_strand_id
1 'polypeptide(L)' 'MIDPVIFTFKLFIWPITVTWYGVIVMSGVLIGAWIAEREVRRRGENSEVLIDAMVWAVI' A
#
# COMPACT_ATOMS: atom_id res chain seq x y z
N MET A 1 -6.94 27.08 2.99
CA MET A 1 -7.08 25.78 2.30
C MET A 1 -5.86 24.95 2.69
N ILE A 2 -6.01 23.73 3.17
CA ILE A 2 -4.88 22.86 3.53
C ILE A 2 -4.23 22.37 2.23
N ASP A 3 -2.90 22.48 2.13
CA ASP A 3 -2.18 21.93 0.99
C ASP A 3 -2.29 20.40 0.96
N PRO A 4 -2.81 19.81 -0.14
CA PRO A 4 -2.99 18.35 -0.23
C PRO A 4 -1.67 17.61 -0.49
N VAL A 5 -0.59 18.34 -0.79
CA VAL A 5 0.75 17.83 -1.07
C VAL A 5 1.55 17.81 0.24
N ILE A 6 2.15 16.66 0.55
CA ILE A 6 3.02 16.52 1.73
C ILE A 6 4.45 16.95 1.35
N PHE A 7 5.02 16.28 0.34
CA PHE A 7 6.33 16.62 -0.19
C PHE A 7 6.47 16.14 -1.63
N THR A 8 7.24 16.91 -2.41
CA THR A 8 7.65 16.54 -3.76
C THR A 8 9.14 16.26 -3.73
N PHE A 9 9.55 15.09 -4.19
CA PHE A 9 10.97 14.74 -4.33
C PHE A 9 11.30 14.41 -5.78
N LYS A 10 12.51 14.75 -6.21
CA LYS A 10 12.98 14.44 -7.57
C LYS A 10 13.73 13.10 -7.55
N LEU A 11 13.23 12.15 -8.32
CA LEU A 11 13.93 10.90 -8.62
C LEU A 11 14.55 11.02 -10.01
N PHE A 12 15.87 11.22 -10.07
CA PHE A 12 16.65 11.45 -11.31
C PHE A 12 16.21 12.70 -12.10
N ILE A 13 15.17 12.57 -12.93
CA ILE A 13 14.61 13.63 -13.79
C ILE A 13 13.11 13.82 -13.50
N TRP A 14 12.48 12.89 -12.77
CA TRP A 14 11.05 12.86 -12.54
C TRP A 14 10.68 13.45 -11.18
N PRO A 15 9.80 14.48 -11.14
CA PRO A 15 9.23 14.97 -9.90
C PRO A 15 8.11 14.04 -9.44
N ILE A 16 8.30 13.36 -8.30
CA ILE A 16 7.28 12.55 -7.66
C ILE A 16 6.64 13.40 -6.55
N THR A 17 5.33 13.60 -6.65
CA THR A 17 4.55 14.36 -5.67
C THR A 17 3.76 13.40 -4.79
N VAL A 18 4.00 13.44 -3.49
CA VAL A 18 3.27 12.63 -2.51
C VAL A 18 2.14 13.46 -1.92
N THR A 19 0.91 12.97 -2.05
CA THR A 19 -0.30 13.61 -1.51
C THR A 19 -0.77 12.90 -0.25
N TRP A 20 -1.51 13.63 0.61
CA TRP A 20 -2.17 13.06 1.78
C TRP A 20 -3.11 11.91 1.42
N TYR A 21 -3.80 12.03 0.30
CA TYR A 21 -4.66 10.96 -0.21
C TYR A 21 -3.85 9.67 -0.47
N GLY A 22 -2.71 9.78 -1.16
CA GLY A 22 -1.85 8.62 -1.44
C GLY A 22 -1.33 7.97 -0.17
N VAL A 23 -0.93 8.76 0.84
CA VAL A 23 -0.44 8.22 2.12
C VAL A 23 -1.54 7.46 2.87
N ILE A 24 -2.75 8.02 2.93
CA ILE A 24 -3.89 7.37 3.59
C ILE A 24 -4.21 6.04 2.89
N VAL A 25 -4.31 6.03 1.56
CA VAL A 25 -4.59 4.81 0.78
C VAL A 25 -3.51 3.74 1.00
N MET A 26 -2.23 4.10 0.84
CA MET A 26 -1.13 3.16 1.03
C MET A 26 -1.05 2.62 2.45
N SER A 27 -1.35 3.44 3.46
CA SER A 27 -1.42 2.97 4.85
C SER A 27 -2.52 1.91 5.04
N GLY A 28 -3.70 2.11 4.43
CA GLY A 28 -4.78 1.14 4.46
C GLY A 28 -4.41 -0.18 3.78
N VAL A 29 -3.77 -0.10 2.62
CA VAL A 29 -3.28 -1.29 1.89
C VAL A 29 -2.26 -2.06 2.73
N LEU A 30 -1.29 -1.38 3.35
CA LEU A 30 -0.27 -2.02 4.19
C LEU A 30 -0.87 -2.69 5.43
N ILE A 31 -1.82 -2.04 6.09
CA ILE A 31 -2.51 -2.61 7.26
C ILE A 31 -3.34 -3.83 6.84
N GLY A 32 -4.10 -3.72 5.74
CA GLY A 32 -4.89 -4.83 5.21
C GLY A 32 -4.02 -6.03 4.84
N ALA A 33 -2.90 -5.78 4.16
CA ALA A 33 -1.90 -6.77 3.82
C ALA A 33 -1.38 -7.51 5.06
N TRP A 34 -1.00 -6.76 6.09
CA TRP A 34 -0.44 -7.34 7.32
C TRP A 34 -1.44 -8.20 8.08
N ILE A 35 -2.71 -7.77 8.15
CA ILE A 35 -3.79 -8.55 8.75
C ILE A 35 -4.03 -9.83 7.97
N ALA A 36 -4.12 -9.74 6.64
CA ALA A 36 -4.37 -10.88 5.78
C ALA A 36 -3.20 -11.88 5.82
N GLU A 37 -1.95 -11.40 5.90
CA GLU A 37 -0.76 -12.24 6.07
C GLU A 37 -0.74 -12.96 7.42
N ARG A 38 -1.23 -12.30 8.47
CA ARG A 38 -1.41 -12.94 9.78
C ARG A 38 -2.48 -14.02 9.75
N GLU A 39 -3.58 -13.78 9.04
CA GLU A 39 -4.68 -14.74 8.91
C GLU A 39 -4.29 -15.96 8.06
N VAL A 40 -3.57 -15.75 6.97
CA VAL A 40 -3.05 -16.84 6.11
C VAL A 40 -2.04 -17.70 6.87
N ARG A 41 -1.10 -17.08 7.60
CA ARG A 41 -0.18 -17.81 8.48
C ARG A 41 -0.90 -18.56 9.60
N ARG A 42 -1.97 -18.00 10.16
CA ARG A 42 -2.80 -18.68 11.17
C ARG A 42 -3.49 -19.94 10.59
N ARG A 43 -3.84 -19.91 9.31
CA ARG A 43 -4.46 -21.06 8.60
C ARG A 43 -3.44 -22.09 8.12
N GLY A 44 -2.14 -21.81 8.24
CA GLY A 44 -1.07 -22.69 7.74
C GLY A 44 -0.98 -22.72 6.22
N GLU A 45 -1.61 -21.76 5.54
CA GLU A 45 -1.61 -21.66 4.09
C GLU A 45 -0.43 -20.84 3.57
N ASN A 46 -0.08 -21.07 2.30
CA ASN A 46 1.10 -20.48 1.68
C ASN A 46 0.86 -19.00 1.36
N SER A 47 1.78 -18.13 1.81
CA SER A 47 1.70 -16.68 1.63
C SER A 47 1.72 -16.22 0.16
N GLU A 48 2.08 -17.09 -0.79
CA GLU A 48 2.02 -16.78 -2.22
C GLU A 48 0.59 -16.48 -2.71
N VAL A 49 -0.41 -17.22 -2.22
CA VAL A 49 -1.83 -17.00 -2.58
C VAL A 49 -2.31 -15.65 -2.09
N LEU A 50 -1.77 -15.18 -0.96
CA LEU A 50 -2.12 -13.88 -0.42
C LEU A 50 -1.64 -12.74 -1.33
N ILE A 51 -0.40 -12.82 -1.80
CA ILE A 51 0.16 -11.77 -2.67
C ILE A 51 -0.66 -11.70 -3.96
N ASP A 52 -1.04 -12.84 -4.53
CA ASP A 52 -1.93 -12.90 -5.70
C ASP A 52 -3.31 -12.27 -5.43
N ALA A 53 -3.93 -12.60 -4.29
CA ALA A 53 -5.21 -12.02 -3.88
C ALA A 53 -5.14 -10.52 -3.59
N MET A 54 -4.03 -10.05 -3.02
CA MET A 54 -3.79 -8.64 -2.76
C MET A 54 -3.62 -7.83 -4.04
N VAL A 55 -2.87 -8.37 -5.02
CA VAL A 55 -2.73 -7.76 -6.34
C VAL A 55 -4.10 -7.63 -7.00
N TRP A 56 -4.94 -8.67 -6.91
CA TRP A 56 -6.33 -8.63 -7.37
C TRP A 56 -7.24 -7.63 -6.63
N ALA A 57 -6.97 -7.36 -5.35
CA ALA A 57 -7.78 -6.44 -4.55
C ALA A 57 -7.42 -4.96 -4.79
N VAL A 58 -6.21 -4.69 -5.27
CA VAL A 58 -5.69 -3.34 -5.50
C VAL A 58 -5.82 -2.90 -6.97
N ILE A 59 -5.76 -3.84 -7.92
CA ILE A 59 -6.03 -3.62 -9.35
C ILE A 59 -7.53 -3.46 -9.59
#